data_AF-A0A7X9DJ05-F1
#
_entry.id   AF-A0A7X9DJ05-F1
#
_cell.length_a   1.000
_cell.length_b   1.000
_cell.length_c   1.000
_cell.angle_alpha   90.00
_cell.angle_beta   90.00
_cell.angle_gamma   90.00
#
_symmetry.space_group_name_H-M   'P 1'
#
loop_
_entity.id
_entity.type
_entity.pdbx_description
1 polymer ?
#
loop_
_entity_poly.entity_id
_entity_poly.type
_entity_poly.pdbx_seq_one_letter_code
_entity_poly.pdbx_strand_id
1 'polypeptide(L)'
;LMNDLKIVVQQSFRKANEEVENAIVVPVKTSNHLVGHAIDINIEYDGKLYNSKLLKNYELLPERIKIFIIGCRISKIRWGGDLKISDSVHFDDNLYEIDRKKYEELLRLFQSN
;
A
#
# COMPACT_ATOMS: atom_id res chain seq x y z
N LEU A 1 2.65 -23.41 14.26
CA LEU A 1 1.53 -22.45 14.07
C LEU A 1 1.62 -21.93 12.64
N MET A 2 0.76 -22.41 11.74
CA MET A 2 0.75 -22.01 10.33
C MET A 2 0.24 -20.56 10.23
N ASN A 3 1.08 -19.70 9.65
CA ASN A 3 0.87 -18.26 9.50
C ASN A 3 0.16 -17.97 8.18
N ASP A 4 -1.04 -18.50 7.97
CA ASP A 4 -1.67 -18.54 6.64
C ASP A 4 -2.37 -17.22 6.25
N LEU A 5 -1.70 -16.08 6.45
CA LEU A 5 -2.00 -14.90 5.64
C LEU A 5 -1.20 -15.02 4.35
N LYS A 6 -1.90 -15.12 3.23
CA LYS A 6 -1.27 -15.04 1.91
C LYS A 6 -1.42 -13.63 1.38
N ILE A 7 -0.29 -12.97 1.17
CA ILE A 7 -0.23 -11.62 0.62
C ILE A 7 -0.26 -11.73 -0.90
N VAL A 8 -1.24 -11.08 -1.53
CA VAL A 8 -1.38 -11.01 -2.99
C VAL A 8 -1.04 -9.61 -3.43
N VAL A 9 0.17 -9.45 -3.98
CA VAL A 9 0.67 -8.15 -4.45
C VAL A 9 -0.03 -7.78 -5.75
N GLN A 10 -0.68 -6.62 -5.76
CA GLN A 10 -1.37 -6.08 -6.93
C GLN A 10 -0.51 -5.08 -7.69
N GLN A 11 0.12 -4.17 -6.95
CA GLN A 11 0.98 -3.12 -7.49
C GLN A 11 2.13 -2.85 -6.53
N SER A 12 3.26 -2.42 -7.06
CA SER A 12 4.41 -1.95 -6.29
C SER A 12 5.03 -0.76 -7.00
N PHE A 13 6.22 -0.89 -7.60
CA PHE A 13 6.77 0.16 -8.45
C PHE A 13 5.92 0.39 -9.70
N ARG A 14 5.76 1.66 -10.09
CA ARG A 14 5.06 2.08 -11.31
C ARG A 14 5.77 3.25 -11.98
N LYS A 15 5.86 3.25 -13.32
CA LYS A 15 6.35 4.43 -14.06
C LYS A 15 5.27 5.52 -14.10
N ALA A 16 5.68 6.78 -14.05
CA ALA A 16 4.78 7.94 -14.00
C ALA A 16 3.83 8.03 -15.21
N ASN A 17 4.23 7.45 -16.34
CA ASN A 17 3.47 7.46 -17.59
C ASN A 17 2.71 6.14 -17.85
N GLU A 18 2.72 5.19 -16.91
CA GLU A 18 1.90 3.98 -17.00
C GLU A 18 0.49 4.26 -16.47
N GLU A 19 -0.50 3.90 -17.28
CA GLU A 19 -1.91 3.96 -16.89
C GLU A 19 -2.15 3.07 -15.66
N VAL A 20 -2.92 3.58 -14.70
CA VAL A 20 -3.38 2.77 -13.57
C VAL A 20 -4.70 2.13 -13.98
N GLU A 21 -4.66 0.86 -14.38
CA GLU A 21 -5.90 0.10 -14.56
C GLU A 21 -6.66 0.03 -13.22
N ASN A 22 -7.96 0.32 -13.25
CA ASN A 22 -8.86 0.24 -12.08
C ASN A 22 -8.56 1.22 -10.92
N ALA A 23 -7.96 2.38 -11.18
CA ALA A 23 -7.72 3.40 -10.15
C ALA A 23 -9.02 3.86 -9.48
N ILE A 24 -9.20 3.52 -8.21
CA ILE A 24 -10.34 3.96 -7.38
C ILE A 24 -10.18 5.44 -6.97
N VAL A 25 -8.94 5.95 -7.00
CA VAL A 25 -8.56 7.33 -6.66
C VAL A 25 -7.75 7.95 -7.79
N VAL A 26 -7.94 9.26 -8.03
CA VAL A 26 -7.18 10.03 -9.02
C VAL A 26 -5.68 9.88 -8.73
N PRO A 27 -4.85 9.48 -9.71
CA PRO A 27 -3.40 9.36 -9.51
C PRO A 27 -2.84 10.70 -9.05
N VAL A 28 -2.39 10.76 -7.79
CA VAL A 28 -1.67 11.92 -7.27
C VAL A 28 -0.30 12.01 -7.93
N LYS A 29 0.11 13.23 -8.27
CA LYS A 29 1.45 13.52 -8.83
C LYS A 29 2.60 13.09 -7.91
N THR A 30 2.30 12.84 -6.64
CA THR A 30 3.23 12.46 -5.57
C THR A 30 2.78 11.15 -4.95
N SER A 31 3.14 10.03 -5.56
CA SER A 31 2.87 8.68 -5.05
C SER A 31 4.18 7.97 -4.71
N ASN A 32 4.20 7.24 -3.59
CA ASN A 32 5.36 6.43 -3.20
C ASN A 32 5.57 5.21 -4.12
N HIS A 33 4.58 4.81 -4.91
CA HIS A 33 4.74 3.81 -5.98
C HIS A 33 5.75 4.27 -7.06
N LEU A 34 5.82 5.58 -7.34
CA LEU A 34 6.72 6.13 -8.36
C LEU A 34 8.20 6.01 -8.00
N VAL A 35 8.48 5.74 -6.73
CA VAL A 35 9.84 5.55 -6.23
C VAL A 35 10.06 4.15 -5.64
N GLY A 36 9.09 3.24 -5.75
CA GLY A 36 9.21 1.87 -5.23
C GLY A 36 9.09 1.75 -3.70
N HIS A 37 8.51 2.76 -3.04
CA HIS A 37 8.32 2.81 -1.59
C HIS A 37 6.87 2.53 -1.16
N ALA A 38 6.06 1.98 -2.06
CA ALA A 38 4.70 1.56 -1.75
C ALA A 38 4.36 0.21 -2.39
N ILE A 39 3.39 -0.46 -1.80
CA ILE A 39 2.83 -1.71 -2.28
C ILE A 39 1.32 -1.72 -2.02
N ASP A 40 0.57 -2.15 -3.03
CA ASP A 40 -0.86 -2.41 -2.90
C ASP A 40 -1.07 -3.92 -2.82
N ILE A 41 -1.75 -4.38 -1.78
CA ILE A 41 -1.95 -5.81 -1.51
C ILE A 41 -3.42 -6.13 -1.25
N ASN A 42 -3.84 -7.31 -1.72
CA ASN A 42 -4.96 -8.02 -1.12
C ASN A 42 -4.41 -9.06 -0.13
N ILE A 43 -5.25 -9.45 0.84
CA ILE A 43 -4.88 -10.46 1.83
C ILE A 43 -5.83 -11.64 1.70
N GLU A 44 -5.32 -12.83 1.40
CA GLU A 44 -6.10 -14.06 1.42
C GLU A 44 -5.95 -14.71 2.80
N TYR A 45 -7.08 -14.97 3.45
CA TYR A 45 -7.16 -15.60 4.77
C TYR A 45 -8.39 -16.50 4.81
N ASP A 46 -8.21 -17.77 5.22
CA ASP A 46 -9.29 -18.76 5.34
C ASP A 46 -10.11 -18.90 4.03
N GLY A 47 -9.41 -18.99 2.90
CA GLY A 47 -10.02 -19.09 1.56
C GLY A 47 -10.74 -17.83 1.07
N LYS A 48 -10.71 -16.73 1.84
CA LYS A 48 -11.36 -15.47 1.49
C LYS A 48 -10.35 -14.40 1.12
N LEU A 49 -10.54 -13.76 -0.03
CA LEU A 49 -9.72 -12.64 -0.49
C LEU A 49 -10.26 -11.31 0.06
N TYR A 50 -9.49 -10.67 0.94
CA TYR A 50 -9.73 -9.34 1.46
C TYR A 50 -9.12 -8.31 0.51
N ASN A 51 -9.97 -7.76 -0.36
CA ASN A 51 -9.63 -6.66 -1.27
C ASN A 51 -10.01 -5.29 -0.66
N SER A 52 -9.86 -4.21 -1.42
CA SER A 52 -10.15 -2.83 -0.96
C SER A 52 -11.51 -2.68 -0.28
N LYS A 53 -12.56 -3.32 -0.79
CA LYS A 53 -13.91 -3.28 -0.20
C LYS A 53 -13.95 -3.87 1.21
N LEU A 54 -13.28 -5.01 1.41
CA LEU A 54 -13.28 -5.71 2.70
C LEU A 54 -12.26 -5.13 3.68
N LEU A 55 -11.07 -4.76 3.19
CA LEU A 55 -10.02 -4.14 4.00
C LEU A 55 -10.43 -2.78 4.56
N LYS A 56 -11.32 -2.05 3.87
CA LYS A 56 -11.76 -0.70 4.29
C LYS A 56 -12.40 -0.64 5.67
N ASN A 57 -12.99 -1.74 6.16
CA ASN A 57 -13.65 -1.76 7.47
C ASN A 57 -12.81 -2.49 8.51
N TYR A 58 -11.83 -1.79 9.08
CA TYR A 58 -10.86 -2.33 10.04
C TYR A 58 -11.50 -3.12 11.19
N GLU A 59 -12.59 -2.60 11.76
CA GLU A 59 -13.27 -3.22 12.90
C GLU A 59 -13.85 -4.61 12.59
N LEU A 60 -14.26 -4.83 11.34
CA LEU A 60 -14.81 -6.10 10.87
C LEU A 60 -13.75 -7.09 10.36
N LEU A 61 -12.46 -6.73 10.41
CA LEU A 61 -11.40 -7.62 9.96
C LEU A 61 -11.16 -8.76 10.96
N PRO A 62 -10.80 -9.97 10.47
CA PRO A 62 -10.29 -11.03 11.32
C PRO A 62 -9.10 -10.56 12.15
N GLU A 63 -8.99 -11.07 13.37
CA GLU A 63 -7.93 -10.70 14.31
C GLU A 63 -6.53 -10.88 13.72
N ARG A 64 -6.31 -11.92 12.90
CA ARG A 64 -5.02 -12.11 12.23
C ARG A 64 -4.65 -11.00 11.26
N ILE A 65 -5.62 -10.50 10.48
CA ILE A 65 -5.39 -9.38 9.57
C ILE A 65 -5.13 -8.10 10.36
N LYS A 66 -5.84 -7.89 11.48
CA LYS A 66 -5.58 -6.77 12.40
C LYS A 66 -4.16 -6.82 12.96
N ILE A 67 -3.70 -7.99 13.43
CA ILE A 67 -2.33 -8.19 13.92
C ILE A 67 -1.30 -7.87 12.84
N PHE A 68 -1.52 -8.29 11.59
CA PHE A 68 -0.65 -7.91 10.46
C PHE A 68 -0.57 -6.40 10.29
N ILE A 69 -1.70 -5.70 10.22
CA ILE A 69 -1.75 -4.24 10.07
C ILE A 69 -1.08 -3.54 11.26
N ILE A 70 -1.29 -4.02 12.49
CA ILE A 70 -0.62 -3.51 13.69
C ILE A 70 0.89 -3.70 13.58
N GLY A 71 1.36 -4.86 13.10
CA GLY A 71 2.77 -5.12 12.83
C GLY A 71 3.38 -4.13 11.83
N CYS A 72 2.64 -3.82 10.75
CA CYS A 72 3.04 -2.77 9.81
C CYS A 72 3.19 -1.41 10.51
N ARG A 73 2.18 -0.98 11.28
CA ARG A 73 2.19 0.29 12.02
C ARG A 73 3.38 0.39 12.99
N ILE A 74 3.64 -0.68 13.76
CA ILE A 74 4.78 -0.76 14.69
C ILE A 74 6.12 -0.63 13.93
N SER A 75 6.17 -1.20 12.73
CA SER A 75 7.34 -1.14 11.85
C SER A 75 7.44 0.17 11.05
N LYS A 76 6.63 1.18 11.39
CA LYS A 76 6.53 2.48 10.69
C LYS A 76 6.09 2.38 9.22
N ILE A 77 5.42 1.29 8.86
CA ILE A 77 4.70 1.17 7.59
C ILE A 77 3.27 1.66 7.82
N ARG A 78 2.87 2.66 7.05
CA ARG A 78 1.50 3.15 7.05
C ARG A 78 0.61 2.18 6.32
N TRP A 79 -0.63 2.09 6.77
CA TRP A 79 -1.70 1.45 6.03
C TRP A 79 -2.64 2.54 5.52
N GLY A 80 -2.92 2.55 4.21
CA GLY A 80 -3.77 3.57 3.58
C GLY A 80 -5.22 3.55 4.07
N GLY A 81 -5.64 2.47 4.77
CA GLY A 81 -6.92 2.42 5.48
C GLY A 81 -7.05 3.48 6.59
N ASP A 82 -5.94 3.99 7.13
CA ASP A 82 -5.90 5.01 8.18
C ASP A 82 -6.04 6.46 7.63
N LEU A 83 -6.03 6.63 6.30
CA LEU A 83 -6.08 7.94 5.65
C LEU A 83 -7.51 8.50 5.57
N LYS A 84 -7.62 9.84 5.53
CA LYS A 84 -8.91 10.55 5.38
C LYS A 84 -9.70 10.08 4.16
N ILE A 85 -9.00 9.89 3.03
CA ILE A 85 -9.52 9.18 1.87
C ILE A 85 -8.90 7.80 1.93
N SER A 86 -9.68 6.84 2.42
CA SER A 86 -9.20 5.47 2.68
C SER A 86 -8.73 4.79 1.40
N ASP A 87 -7.50 4.30 1.42
CA ASP A 87 -6.90 3.42 0.42
C ASP A 87 -6.44 2.12 1.09
N SER A 88 -7.40 1.24 1.35
CA SER A 88 -7.23 0.11 2.27
C SER A 88 -6.36 -1.03 1.76
N VAL A 89 -5.91 -1.00 0.50
CA VAL A 89 -4.93 -1.95 -0.05
C VAL A 89 -3.51 -1.41 0.02
N HIS A 90 -3.34 -0.11 0.22
CA HIS A 90 -2.06 0.59 0.15
C HIS A 90 -1.25 0.47 1.43
N PHE A 91 0.04 0.22 1.27
CA PHE A 91 1.04 0.25 2.34
C PHE A 91 2.30 0.96 1.87
N ASP A 92 2.83 1.85 2.70
CA ASP A 92 4.02 2.62 2.36
C ASP A 92 4.79 3.09 3.60
N ASP A 93 6.05 3.47 3.43
CA ASP A 93 6.91 3.95 4.53
C ASP A 93 6.87 5.47 4.74
N ASN A 94 5.98 6.18 4.03
CA ASN A 94 5.82 7.63 4.05
C ASN A 94 7.06 8.42 3.57
N LEU A 95 7.88 7.86 2.67
CA LEU A 95 9.10 8.51 2.22
C LEU A 95 8.90 9.97 1.77
N TYR A 96 7.88 10.25 0.96
CA TYR A 96 7.61 11.61 0.46
C TYR A 96 7.53 12.67 1.57
N GLU A 97 6.89 12.37 2.70
CA GLU A 97 6.75 13.32 3.81
C GLU A 97 7.96 13.32 4.75
N ILE A 98 8.63 12.17 4.92
CA ILE A 98 9.74 12.01 5.88
C ILE A 98 11.07 12.53 5.30
N ASP A 99 11.33 12.27 4.03
CA ASP A 99 12.56 12.68 3.34
C ASP A 99 12.26 13.05 1.88
N ARG A 100 11.69 14.24 1.73
CA ARG A 100 11.33 14.79 0.42
C ARG A 100 12.51 14.87 -0.54
N LYS A 101 13.71 15.17 -0.04
CA LYS A 101 14.90 15.29 -0.88
C LYS A 101 15.26 13.94 -1.49
N LYS A 102 15.32 12.88 -0.66
CA LYS A 102 15.56 11.52 -1.13
C LYS A 102 14.44 11.05 -2.08
N TYR A 103 13.19 11.36 -1.79
CA TYR A 103 12.07 11.06 -2.69
C TYR A 103 12.31 11.67 -4.08
N GLU A 104 12.65 12.96 -4.16
CA GLU A 104 12.89 13.65 -5.43
C GLU A 104 14.12 13.10 -6.19
N GLU A 105 15.17 12.69 -5.47
CA GLU A 105 16.33 12.01 -6.05
C GLU A 105 15.95 10.65 -6.66
N LEU A 106 15.23 9.81 -5.91
CA LEU A 106 14.74 8.52 -6.41
C LEU A 106 13.75 8.68 -7.56
N LEU A 107 12.89 9.70 -7.51
CA LEU A 107 11.94 9.98 -8.59
C LEU A 107 12.68 10.30 -9.88
N ARG A 108 13.70 11.17 -9.83
CA ARG A 108 14.53 11.48 -11.01
C ARG A 108 15.25 10.23 -11.54
N LEU A 109 15.80 9.42 -10.65
CA LEU A 109 16.55 8.21 -11.00
C LEU A 109 15.66 7.12 -11.61
N PHE A 110 14.51 6.85 -10.99
CA PHE A 110 13.64 5.74 -11.39
C PHE A 110 12.69 6.10 -12.52
N GLN A 111 12.45 7.39 -12.79
CA GLN A 111 11.57 7.84 -13.86
C GLN A 111 12.30 8.36 -15.10
N SER A 112 13.64 8.43 -15.07
CA SER A 112 14.42 8.59 -16.30
C SER A 112 14.33 7.34 -17.18
N ASN A 113 14.48 7.51 -18.49
CA ASN A 113 14.56 6.44 -19.48
C ASN A 113 15.94 5.77 -19.47
#